data_AF-A0A6I3U3M9-F1
#
_entry.id   AF-A0A6I3U3M9-F1
#
_cell.length_a   1.000
_cell.length_b   1.000
_cell.length_c   1.000
_cell.angle_alpha   90.00
_cell.angle_beta   90.00
_cell.angle_gamma   90.00
#
_symmetry.space_group_name_H-M   'P 1'
#
loop_
_entity.id
_entity.type
_entity.pdbx_description
1 polymer ?
#
loop_
_entity_poly.entity_id
_entity_poly.type
_entity_poly.pdbx_seq_one_letter_code
_entity_poly.pdbx_strand_id
1 'polypeptide(L)'
;SMKDGFTITNKEKTPWAPMEIPTRDVKVTKEWKDSAGNDVSAPVDSVKVELYKDGVATGQVQELKSANNWTATFEQLPVSATLGGAAHEYTIKEVGETLNNISLAGKWYGVGYAGSMKDGFTITNKEKTPWAPMEIPTRD
;
A
#
# COMPACT_ATOMS: atom_id res chain seq x y z
N SER A 1 22.98 13.72 71.01
CA SER A 1 23.08 14.47 69.74
C SER A 1 22.92 13.50 68.59
N MET A 2 21.81 13.55 67.85
CA MET A 2 21.79 12.92 66.53
C MET A 2 22.39 13.91 65.55
N LYS A 3 23.63 13.62 65.14
CA LYS A 3 24.27 14.26 63.99
C LYS A 3 23.69 13.65 62.74
N ASP A 4 23.42 14.55 61.80
CA ASP A 4 23.23 14.31 60.36
C ASP A 4 21.87 13.76 59.95
N GLY A 5 21.03 14.67 59.43
CA GLY A 5 19.77 14.36 58.77
C GLY A 5 19.99 13.71 57.40
N PHE A 6 19.01 12.91 56.98
CA PHE A 6 19.04 12.23 55.68
C PHE A 6 18.89 13.23 54.53
N THR A 7 19.75 13.12 53.53
CA THR A 7 19.59 13.83 52.25
C THR A 7 18.84 12.93 51.27
N ILE A 8 17.64 13.34 50.85
CA ILE A 8 16.89 12.68 49.78
C ILE A 8 17.14 13.46 48.49
N THR A 9 17.90 12.88 47.57
CA THR A 9 18.05 13.40 46.20
C THR A 9 17.03 12.72 45.28
N ASN A 10 16.06 13.48 44.81
CA ASN A 10 15.20 13.09 43.69
C ASN A 10 15.98 13.34 42.39
N LYS A 11 16.34 12.27 41.66
CA LYS A 11 16.91 12.38 40.31
C LYS A 11 15.79 12.27 39.29
N GLU A 12 15.72 13.23 38.39
CA GLU A 12 14.81 13.19 37.24
C GLU A 12 15.05 11.91 36.43
N LYS A 13 13.99 11.16 36.13
CA LYS A 13 14.09 9.97 35.28
C LYS A 13 14.29 10.44 33.85
N THR A 14 15.25 9.85 33.14
CA THR A 14 15.42 10.07 31.69
C THR A 14 14.10 9.76 30.98
N PRO A 15 13.59 10.63 30.08
CA PRO A 15 12.39 10.35 29.30
C PRO A 15 12.60 9.05 28.50
N TRP A 16 11.70 8.09 28.67
CA TRP A 16 11.75 6.81 27.97
C TRP A 16 10.90 6.91 26.69
N ALA A 17 11.46 6.49 25.56
CA ALA A 17 10.97 6.63 24.18
C ALA A 17 10.82 8.09 23.66
N PRO A 18 11.01 8.33 22.34
CA PRO A 18 10.75 9.64 21.74
C PRO A 18 9.31 10.08 22.05
N MET A 19 9.11 11.34 22.43
CA MET A 19 7.76 11.92 22.58
C MET A 19 7.08 12.19 21.22
N GLU A 20 7.69 11.75 20.12
CA GLU A 20 7.20 11.89 18.76
C GLU A 20 6.51 10.61 18.31
N ILE A 21 5.44 10.76 17.53
CA ILE A 21 4.73 9.63 16.94
C ILE A 21 5.68 8.93 15.96
N PRO A 22 5.95 7.63 16.12
CA PRO A 22 6.81 6.92 15.18
C PRO A 22 6.17 6.90 13.80
N THR A 23 7.01 6.94 12.77
CA THR A 23 6.57 6.85 11.37
C THR A 23 6.97 5.52 10.74
N ARG A 24 6.36 5.19 9.62
CA ARG A 24 6.75 4.08 8.74
C ARG A 24 6.66 4.49 7.29
N ASP A 25 7.35 3.74 6.44
CA ASP A 25 7.25 3.87 5.00
C ASP A 25 6.47 2.68 4.43
N VAL A 26 5.64 2.93 3.43
CA VAL A 26 4.88 1.89 2.71
C VAL A 26 5.37 1.83 1.27
N LYS A 27 6.02 0.73 0.92
CA LYS A 27 6.52 0.47 -0.43
C LYS A 27 5.44 -0.16 -1.29
N VAL A 28 5.43 0.18 -2.56
CA VAL A 28 4.50 -0.34 -3.55
C VAL A 28 5.27 -0.78 -4.79
N THR A 29 4.95 -1.96 -5.29
CA THR A 29 5.45 -2.48 -6.56
C THR A 29 4.27 -2.86 -7.47
N LYS A 30 4.47 -2.79 -8.78
CA LYS A 30 3.47 -3.17 -9.77
C LYS A 30 4.01 -4.25 -10.70
N GLU A 31 3.19 -5.28 -10.90
CA GLU A 31 3.43 -6.39 -11.81
C GLU A 31 2.30 -6.51 -12.84
N TRP A 32 2.65 -7.04 -14.00
CA TRP A 32 1.73 -7.24 -15.12
C TRP A 32 1.76 -8.70 -15.54
N LYS A 33 0.58 -9.32 -15.58
CA LYS A 33 0.42 -10.72 -15.96
C LYS A 33 -0.53 -10.86 -17.14
N ASP A 34 -0.24 -11.79 -18.03
CA ASP A 34 -1.20 -12.22 -19.05
C ASP A 34 -2.36 -13.04 -18.42
N SER A 35 -3.31 -13.47 -19.25
CA SER A 35 -4.44 -14.28 -18.79
C SER A 35 -4.05 -15.66 -18.24
N ALA A 36 -2.91 -16.20 -18.67
CA ALA A 36 -2.36 -17.45 -18.15
C ALA A 36 -1.61 -17.26 -16.82
N GLY A 37 -1.27 -16.02 -16.46
CA GLY A 37 -0.53 -15.67 -15.24
C GLY A 37 0.98 -15.53 -15.44
N ASN A 38 1.47 -15.44 -16.68
CA ASN A 38 2.88 -15.20 -16.97
C ASN A 38 3.20 -13.71 -16.93
N ASP A 39 4.44 -13.37 -16.56
CA ASP A 39 4.94 -12.00 -16.60
C ASP A 39 4.97 -11.45 -18.03
N VAL A 40 4.45 -10.22 -18.19
CA VAL A 40 4.44 -9.51 -19.46
C VAL A 40 4.87 -8.06 -19.29
N SER A 41 5.23 -7.42 -20.40
CA SER A 41 5.46 -5.97 -20.40
C SER A 41 4.17 -5.21 -20.15
N ALA A 42 4.28 -4.09 -19.43
CA ALA A 42 3.16 -3.20 -19.18
C ALA A 42 2.60 -2.65 -20.51
N PRO A 43 1.27 -2.56 -20.68
CA PRO A 43 0.64 -2.00 -21.87
C PRO A 43 0.57 -0.46 -21.86
N VAL A 44 1.03 0.19 -20.79
CA VAL A 44 0.95 1.63 -20.55
C VAL A 44 2.27 2.15 -19.98
N ASP A 45 2.54 3.44 -20.17
CA ASP A 45 3.78 4.06 -19.69
C ASP A 45 3.80 4.24 -18.17
N SER A 46 2.62 4.43 -17.55
CA SER A 46 2.48 4.66 -16.13
C SER A 46 1.09 4.29 -15.60
N VAL A 47 0.99 4.00 -14.32
CA VAL A 47 -0.26 3.96 -13.55
C VAL A 47 -0.13 4.81 -12.29
N LYS A 48 -1.26 5.16 -11.68
CA LYS A 48 -1.30 5.90 -10.41
C LYS A 48 -1.86 5.00 -9.32
N VAL A 49 -1.32 5.13 -8.12
CA VAL A 49 -1.77 4.41 -6.92
C VAL A 49 -2.04 5.39 -5.80
N GLU A 50 -3.09 5.14 -5.03
CA GLU A 50 -3.51 5.98 -3.92
C GLU A 50 -3.37 5.24 -2.59
N LEU A 51 -2.87 5.95 -1.59
CA LEU A 51 -2.79 5.48 -0.21
C LEU A 51 -4.14 5.65 0.50
N TYR A 52 -4.56 4.59 1.18
CA TYR A 52 -5.72 4.58 2.06
C TYR A 52 -5.25 4.42 3.50
N LYS A 53 -5.91 5.11 4.42
CA LYS A 53 -5.69 5.04 5.87
C LYS A 53 -6.99 4.67 6.55
N ASP A 54 -6.98 3.58 7.30
CA ASP A 54 -8.15 3.04 8.01
C ASP A 54 -9.38 2.89 7.10
N GLY A 55 -9.14 2.44 5.86
CA GLY A 55 -10.17 2.25 4.83
C GLY A 55 -10.60 3.53 4.08
N VAL A 56 -10.05 4.70 4.44
CA VAL A 56 -10.40 5.99 3.83
C VAL A 56 -9.27 6.48 2.92
N ALA A 57 -9.63 6.99 1.73
CA ALA A 57 -8.69 7.57 0.79
C ALA A 57 -7.97 8.78 1.41
N THR A 58 -6.65 8.87 1.26
CA THR A 58 -5.87 9.97 1.82
C THR A 58 -5.66 11.13 0.84
N GLY A 59 -5.94 10.93 -0.46
CA GLY A 59 -5.58 11.86 -1.52
C GLY A 59 -4.10 11.84 -1.91
N GLN A 60 -3.26 11.08 -1.19
CA GLN A 60 -1.86 10.91 -1.55
C GLN A 60 -1.72 9.89 -2.67
N VAL A 61 -1.21 10.35 -3.81
CA VAL A 61 -1.07 9.55 -5.03
C VAL A 61 0.40 9.48 -5.44
N GLN A 62 0.84 8.28 -5.85
CA GLN A 62 2.16 8.06 -6.44
C GLN A 62 2.02 7.49 -7.85
N GLU A 63 2.98 7.81 -8.71
CA GLU A 63 3.08 7.30 -10.07
C GLU A 63 4.04 6.10 -10.13
N LEU A 64 3.58 5.00 -10.71
CA LEU A 64 4.39 3.83 -11.02
C LEU A 64 4.61 3.79 -12.53
N LYS A 65 5.86 3.62 -12.98
CA LYS A 65 6.23 3.63 -14.40
C LYS A 65 7.48 2.79 -14.66
N SER A 66 7.78 2.50 -15.93
CA SER A 66 8.99 1.75 -16.27
C SER A 66 10.28 2.38 -15.73
N ALA A 67 10.39 3.71 -15.79
CA ALA A 67 11.57 4.45 -15.34
C ALA A 67 11.87 4.34 -13.83
N ASN A 68 10.87 4.05 -13.00
CA ASN A 68 11.06 3.78 -11.56
C ASN A 68 10.92 2.29 -11.22
N ASN A 69 11.12 1.41 -12.22
CA ASN A 69 10.97 -0.03 -12.11
C ASN A 69 9.60 -0.44 -11.54
N TRP A 70 8.55 0.33 -11.84
CA TRP A 70 7.21 0.11 -11.32
C TRP A 70 7.14 0.11 -9.79
N THR A 71 7.94 0.97 -9.14
CA THR A 71 8.00 1.08 -7.68
C THR A 71 7.77 2.51 -7.19
N ALA A 72 7.16 2.65 -6.00
CA ALA A 72 7.05 3.91 -5.27
C ALA A 72 7.02 3.64 -3.76
N THR A 73 7.26 4.70 -2.97
CA THR A 73 7.19 4.65 -1.51
C THR A 73 6.36 5.82 -1.00
N PHE A 74 5.46 5.55 -0.07
CA PHE A 74 4.82 6.57 0.77
C PHE A 74 5.62 6.66 2.07
N GLU A 75 6.35 7.75 2.26
CA GLU A 75 7.28 7.91 3.36
C GLU A 75 6.64 8.61 4.57
N GLN A 76 7.25 8.41 5.74
CA GLN A 76 6.94 9.17 6.97
C GLN A 76 5.46 9.11 7.40
N LEU A 77 4.78 8.00 7.16
CA LEU A 77 3.39 7.81 7.56
C LEU A 77 3.30 7.60 9.07
N PRO A 78 2.49 8.38 9.81
CA PRO A 78 2.37 8.22 11.25
C PRO A 78 1.79 6.84 11.57
N VAL A 79 2.40 6.14 12.54
CA VAL A 79 1.92 4.83 12.97
C VAL A 79 0.57 4.93 13.67
N SER A 80 0.28 6.02 14.36
CA SER A 80 -0.95 6.22 15.13
C SER A 80 -1.32 7.71 15.18
N ALA A 81 -2.56 8.03 15.56
CA ALA A 81 -2.99 9.42 15.70
C ALA A 81 -2.38 10.14 16.92
N THR A 82 -2.05 9.38 17.97
CA THR A 82 -1.42 9.88 19.21
C THR A 82 -0.27 8.96 19.62
N LEU A 83 0.65 9.47 20.44
CA LEU A 83 1.76 8.68 20.97
C LEU A 83 1.22 7.49 21.79
N GLY A 84 1.57 6.26 21.38
CA GLY A 84 1.06 5.03 22.00
C GLY A 84 -0.40 4.70 21.68
N GLY A 85 -1.05 5.43 20.75
CA GLY A 85 -2.40 5.14 20.28
C GLY A 85 -2.49 3.89 19.40
N ALA A 86 -3.72 3.56 18.98
CA ALA A 86 -3.96 2.46 18.06
C ALA A 86 -3.23 2.68 16.73
N ALA A 87 -2.64 1.61 16.18
CA ALA A 87 -1.92 1.67 14.92
C ALA A 87 -2.89 1.84 13.73
N HIS A 88 -2.57 2.76 12.84
CA HIS A 88 -3.25 2.94 11.57
C HIS A 88 -3.01 1.74 10.65
N GLU A 89 -4.05 1.42 9.89
CA GLU A 89 -3.98 0.46 8.79
C GLU A 89 -3.88 1.21 7.46
N TYR A 90 -2.72 1.07 6.80
CA TYR A 90 -2.48 1.62 5.47
C TYR A 90 -2.63 0.53 4.42
N THR A 91 -3.39 0.84 3.38
CA THR A 91 -3.57 -0.01 2.19
C THR A 91 -3.40 0.82 0.93
N ILE A 92 -3.31 0.15 -0.22
CA ILE A 92 -3.09 0.79 -1.51
C ILE A 92 -4.21 0.39 -2.47
N LYS A 93 -4.64 1.32 -3.31
CA LYS A 93 -5.47 1.02 -4.48
C LYS A 93 -4.93 1.65 -5.74
N GLU A 94 -5.08 0.96 -6.86
CA GLU A 94 -4.82 1.53 -8.18
C GLU A 94 -5.93 2.53 -8.55
N VAL A 95 -5.53 3.73 -8.97
CA VAL A 95 -6.46 4.79 -9.34
C VAL A 95 -7.18 4.41 -10.64
N GLY A 96 -8.50 4.51 -10.63
CA GLY A 96 -9.35 4.19 -11.78
C GLY A 96 -9.86 2.75 -11.80
N GLU A 97 -9.48 1.92 -10.83
CA GLU A 97 -10.11 0.61 -10.67
C GLU A 97 -11.56 0.73 -10.19
N THR A 98 -12.37 -0.29 -10.47
CA THR A 98 -13.70 -0.48 -9.87
C THR A 98 -13.90 -1.96 -9.59
N LEU A 99 -14.19 -2.30 -8.32
CA LEU A 99 -14.41 -3.68 -7.88
C LEU A 99 -13.30 -4.65 -8.34
N ASN A 100 -12.02 -4.28 -8.17
CA ASN A 100 -10.85 -5.05 -8.61
C ASN A 100 -10.79 -5.28 -10.13
N ASN A 101 -11.34 -4.36 -10.93
CA ASN A 101 -11.24 -4.38 -12.39
C ASN A 101 -10.77 -3.02 -12.90
N ILE A 102 -9.95 -3.02 -13.95
CA ILE A 102 -9.50 -1.79 -14.61
C ILE A 102 -9.37 -2.04 -16.12
N SER A 103 -9.65 -1.00 -16.92
CA SER A 103 -9.46 -1.01 -18.38
C SER A 103 -8.30 -0.09 -18.74
N LEU A 104 -7.28 -0.64 -19.40
CA LEU A 104 -6.05 0.06 -19.76
C LEU A 104 -5.65 -0.33 -21.18
N ALA A 105 -5.32 0.65 -22.02
CA ALA A 105 -4.93 0.44 -23.42
C ALA A 105 -5.90 -0.47 -24.21
N GLY A 106 -7.21 -0.38 -23.95
CA GLY A 106 -8.24 -1.18 -24.61
C GLY A 106 -8.37 -2.63 -24.12
N LYS A 107 -7.64 -3.01 -23.06
CA LYS A 107 -7.69 -4.34 -22.45
C LYS A 107 -8.24 -4.27 -21.03
N TRP A 108 -8.93 -5.33 -20.60
CA TRP A 108 -9.43 -5.46 -19.24
C TRP A 108 -8.49 -6.28 -18.37
N TYR A 109 -8.29 -5.82 -17.13
CA TYR A 109 -7.46 -6.49 -16.14
C TYR A 109 -8.25 -6.72 -14.85
N GLY A 110 -8.01 -7.85 -14.21
CA GLY A 110 -8.29 -8.03 -12.80
C GLY A 110 -7.13 -7.45 -11.98
N VAL A 111 -7.45 -6.64 -10.98
CA VAL A 111 -6.47 -6.01 -10.08
C VAL A 111 -6.37 -6.84 -8.80
N GLY A 112 -5.17 -7.29 -8.47
CA GLY A 112 -4.87 -8.02 -7.24
C GLY A 112 -3.92 -7.25 -6.33
N TYR A 113 -4.09 -7.41 -5.02
CA TYR A 113 -3.25 -6.80 -3.99
C TYR A 113 -2.69 -7.88 -3.07
N ALA A 114 -1.39 -7.88 -2.86
CA ALA A 114 -0.70 -8.77 -1.93
C ALA A 114 0.31 -7.99 -1.08
N GLY A 115 0.77 -8.59 0.01
CA GLY A 115 1.77 -8.01 0.90
C GLY A 115 1.18 -7.30 2.12
N SER A 116 1.98 -6.43 2.74
CA SER A 116 1.66 -5.76 4.00
C SER A 116 2.33 -4.39 4.11
N MET A 117 1.90 -3.54 5.06
CA MET A 117 2.58 -2.26 5.34
C MET A 117 4.05 -2.44 5.76
N LYS A 118 4.42 -3.61 6.28
CA LYS A 118 5.78 -3.89 6.75
C LYS A 118 6.68 -4.32 5.60
N ASP A 119 6.17 -5.20 4.74
CA ASP A 119 6.96 -5.83 3.68
C ASP A 119 6.82 -5.08 2.34
N GLY A 120 5.82 -4.22 2.22
CA GLY A 120 5.39 -3.57 0.98
C GLY A 120 4.18 -4.26 0.36
N PHE A 121 3.50 -3.55 -0.54
CA PHE A 121 2.38 -4.06 -1.32
C PHE A 121 2.80 -4.32 -2.77
N THR A 122 2.42 -5.47 -3.30
CA THR A 122 2.49 -5.77 -4.73
C THR A 122 1.09 -5.65 -5.32
N ILE A 123 0.96 -4.84 -6.36
CA ILE A 123 -0.26 -4.74 -7.16
C ILE A 123 -0.03 -5.54 -8.45
N THR A 124 -0.95 -6.44 -8.76
CA THR A 124 -0.87 -7.26 -9.99
C THR A 124 -2.05 -6.96 -10.89
N ASN A 125 -1.79 -6.54 -12.12
CA ASN A 125 -2.82 -6.50 -13.17
C ASN A 125 -2.71 -7.75 -14.04
N LYS A 126 -3.72 -8.63 -13.91
CA LYS A 126 -3.82 -9.84 -14.72
C LYS A 126 -4.83 -9.64 -15.85
N GLU A 127 -4.38 -9.77 -17.10
CA GLU A 127 -5.24 -9.61 -18.28
C GLU A 127 -6.42 -10.59 -18.23
N LYS A 128 -7.62 -10.08 -18.50
CA LYS A 128 -8.82 -10.90 -18.63
C LYS A 128 -8.98 -11.31 -20.09
N THR A 129 -9.30 -12.57 -20.33
CA THR A 129 -9.69 -13.00 -21.67
C THR A 129 -10.99 -12.29 -22.05
N PRO A 130 -11.09 -11.75 -23.27
CA PRO A 130 -12.38 -11.37 -23.83
C PRO A 130 -13.34 -12.55 -23.71
N TRP A 131 -14.59 -12.29 -23.33
CA TRP A 131 -15.61 -13.33 -23.33
C TRP A 131 -15.76 -13.83 -24.76
N ALA A 132 -15.43 -15.09 -25.04
CA ALA A 132 -15.78 -15.68 -26.33
C ALA A 132 -17.31 -15.76 -26.39
N PRO A 133 -17.98 -15.16 -27.41
CA PRO A 133 -19.42 -15.34 -27.53
C PRO A 133 -19.71 -16.84 -27.57
N MET A 134 -20.59 -17.31 -26.68
CA MET A 134 -21.05 -18.70 -26.72
C MET A 134 -21.59 -18.95 -28.13
N GLU A 135 -20.99 -19.89 -28.87
CA GLU A 135 -21.65 -20.45 -30.04
C GLU A 135 -22.95 -21.07 -29.54
N ILE A 136 -24.08 -20.47 -29.89
CA ILE A 136 -25.39 -21.03 -29.58
C ILE A 136 -25.42 -22.37 -30.35
N PRO A 137 -25.58 -23.53 -29.70
CA PRO A 137 -25.67 -24.79 -30.43
C PRO A 137 -26.85 -24.69 -31.39
N THR A 138 -26.57 -24.70 -32.69
CA THR A 138 -27.61 -24.84 -33.70
C THR A 138 -28.14 -26.26 -33.61
N ARG A 139 -29.43 -26.38 -33.27
CA ARG A 139 -30.14 -27.64 -33.36
C ARG A 139 -30.50 -27.86 -34.84
N ASP A 140 -29.89 -28.88 -35.45
CA ASP A 140 -30.32 -29.42 -36.75
C ASP A 140 -31.73 -30.05 -36.68
#